data_AF-A0A7X8VT20-F1
#
_entry.id   AF-A0A7X8VT20-F1
#
_cell.length_a   1.000
_cell.length_b   1.000
_cell.length_c   1.000
_cell.angle_alpha   90.00
_cell.angle_beta   90.00
_cell.angle_gamma   90.00
#
_symmetry.space_group_name_H-M   'P 1'
#
loop_
_entity.id
_entity.type
_entity.pdbx_description
1 polymer ?
#
loop_
_entity_poly.entity_id
_entity_poly.type
_entity_poly.pdbx_seq_one_letter_code
_entity_poly.pdbx_strand_id
1 'polypeptide(L)' 'MHPWISMDPFIVLSLVNAKLRNFHSSLENLCEDLDIKQELLVKKLFDIGYSYNEHHNAFISVETDCDSC' A
#
# COMPACT_ATOMS: atom_id res chain seq x y z
N MET A 1 -13.21 13.68 -2.07
CA MET A 1 -11.88 13.46 -1.46
C MET A 1 -11.98 12.19 -0.63
N HIS A 2 -11.25 11.13 -0.99
CA HIS A 2 -11.40 9.83 -0.34
C HIS A 2 -10.70 9.84 1.03
N PRO A 3 -11.34 9.40 2.14
CA PRO A 3 -10.82 9.59 3.50
C PRO A 3 -9.46 8.93 3.75
N TRP A 4 -9.13 7.89 2.97
CA TRP A 4 -7.92 7.08 3.15
C TRP A 4 -6.63 7.87 2.89
N ILE A 5 -6.68 8.91 2.06
CA ILE A 5 -5.50 9.74 1.78
C ILE A 5 -5.08 10.59 2.99
N SER A 6 -6.04 10.95 3.84
CA SER A 6 -5.83 11.81 5.01
C SER A 6 -5.58 11.02 6.31
N MET A 7 -5.76 9.70 6.27
CA MET A 7 -5.48 8.83 7.41
C MET A 7 -3.98 8.65 7.63
N ASP A 8 -3.63 8.26 8.87
CA ASP A 8 -2.27 7.85 9.22
C ASP A 8 -1.78 6.75 8.26
N PRO A 9 -0.60 6.92 7.65
CA PRO A 9 -0.13 6.02 6.60
C PRO A 9 0.17 4.60 7.12
N PHE A 10 0.53 4.42 8.41
CA PHE A 10 0.72 3.09 9.00
C PHE A 10 -0.62 2.39 9.26
N ILE A 11 -1.67 3.14 9.58
CA ILE A 11 -3.03 2.58 9.65
C ILE A 11 -3.48 2.15 8.25
N VAL A 12 -3.27 2.99 7.22
CA VAL A 12 -3.60 2.65 5.83
C VAL A 12 -2.86 1.39 5.39
N LEU A 13 -1.56 1.29 5.66
CA LEU A 13 -0.75 0.10 5.38
C LEU A 13 -1.38 -1.17 5.97
N SER A 14 -1.74 -1.13 7.26
CA SER A 14 -2.32 -2.27 7.96
C SER A 14 -3.67 -2.69 7.36
N LEU A 15 -4.54 -1.72 7.06
CA LEU A 15 -5.85 -1.96 6.46
C LEU A 15 -5.73 -2.53 5.05
N VAL A 16 -4.84 -1.96 4.23
CA VAL A 16 -4.62 -2.39 2.85
C VAL A 16 -4.07 -3.81 2.81
N ASN A 17 -3.05 -4.13 3.61
CA ASN A 17 -2.52 -5.50 3.69
C ASN A 17 -3.55 -6.50 4.21
N ALA A 18 -4.39 -6.11 5.17
CA ALA A 18 -5.49 -6.95 5.62
C ALA A 18 -6.52 -7.18 4.52
N LYS A 19 -6.84 -6.16 3.71
CA LYS A 19 -7.78 -6.30 2.59
C LYS A 19 -7.24 -7.14 1.45
N LEU A 20 -6.01 -6.89 1.02
CA LEU A 20 -5.35 -7.68 -0.02
C LEU A 20 -5.28 -9.16 0.37
N ARG A 21 -4.95 -9.46 1.62
CA ARG A 21 -4.88 -10.86 2.08
C ARG A 21 -6.22 -11.59 2.08
N ASN A 22 -7.30 -10.91 2.48
CA ASN A 22 -8.58 -11.58 2.76
C ASN A 22 -9.64 -11.42 1.66
N PHE A 23 -9.56 -10.36 0.84
CA PHE A 23 -10.70 -9.95 0.01
C PHE A 23 -10.36 -9.66 -1.45
N HIS A 24 -9.09 -9.47 -1.83
CA HIS A 24 -8.73 -9.04 -3.18
C HIS A 24 -7.60 -9.85 -3.79
N SER A 25 -7.69 -10.15 -5.08
CA SER A 25 -6.68 -10.92 -5.81
C SER A 25 -5.46 -10.10 -6.22
N SER A 26 -5.58 -8.77 -6.24
CA SER A 26 -4.52 -7.84 -6.63
C SER A 26 -4.75 -6.45 -6.05
N LEU A 27 -3.73 -5.60 -6.13
CA LEU A 27 -3.86 -4.17 -5.81
C LEU A 27 -4.87 -3.45 -6.70
N GLU A 28 -4.93 -3.79 -7.99
CA GLU A 28 -5.89 -3.22 -8.93
C GLU A 28 -7.33 -3.50 -8.48
N ASN A 29 -7.64 -4.75 -8.12
CA ASN A 29 -8.97 -5.13 -7.66
C ASN A 29 -9.38 -4.41 -6.35
N LEU A 30 -8.44 -4.22 -5.42
CA LEU A 30 -8.66 -3.41 -4.23
C LEU A 30 -8.97 -1.94 -4.60
N CYS A 31 -8.20 -1.37 -5.53
CA CYS A 31 -8.34 0.02 -5.95
C CYS A 31 -9.67 0.28 -6.68
N GLU A 32 -10.14 -0.66 -7.48
CA GLU A 32 -11.46 -0.62 -8.11
C GLU A 32 -12.59 -0.69 -7.06
N ASP A 33 -12.51 -1.62 -6.10
CA ASP A 33 -13.52 -1.77 -5.03
C ASP A 33 -13.63 -0.53 -4.14
N LEU A 34 -12.48 0.12 -3.86
CA LEU A 34 -12.43 1.32 -3.03
C LEU A 34 -12.60 2.63 -3.82
N ASP A 35 -12.71 2.60 -5.14
CA ASP A 35 -12.71 3.79 -6.02
C ASP A 35 -11.53 4.75 -5.72
N ILE A 36 -10.31 4.18 -5.61
CA ILE A 36 -9.07 4.92 -5.35
C ILE A 36 -8.11 4.74 -6.52
N LYS A 37 -7.48 5.83 -6.95
CA LYS A 37 -6.35 5.75 -7.90
C LYS A 37 -5.17 5.01 -7.26
N GLN A 38 -4.78 3.88 -7.85
CA GLN A 38 -3.67 3.05 -7.40
C GLN A 38 -2.38 3.85 -7.15
N GLU A 39 -2.04 4.76 -8.06
CA GLU A 39 -0.84 5.62 -7.94
C GLU A 39 -0.79 6.42 -6.63
N LEU A 40 -1.94 6.91 -6.15
CA LEU A 40 -2.01 7.67 -4.90
C LEU A 40 -1.73 6.78 -3.69
N LEU A 41 -2.25 5.56 -3.70
CA LEU A 41 -2.04 4.60 -2.62
C LEU A 41 -0.59 4.12 -2.59
N VAL A 42 -0.05 3.75 -3.76
CA VAL A 42 1.35 3.34 -3.90
C VAL A 42 2.27 4.45 -3.45
N LYS A 43 2.07 5.70 -3.90
CA LYS A 43 2.89 6.84 -3.49
C LYS A 43 2.85 7.07 -1.98
N LYS A 44 1.65 7.09 -1.38
CA LYS A 44 1.48 7.31 0.06
C LYS A 44 2.22 6.27 0.91
N LEU A 45 2.21 5.00 0.50
CA LEU A 45 2.89 3.93 1.22
C LEU A 45 4.39 3.88 0.90
N PHE A 46 4.78 4.29 -0.31
CA PHE A 46 6.20 4.45 -0.66
C PHE A 46 6.88 5.57 0.15
N ASP A 47 6.19 6.68 0.39
CA ASP A 47 6.69 7.80 1.21
C ASP A 47 7.03 7.39 2.65
N ILE A 48 6.50 6.26 3.14
CA ILE A 48 6.85 5.66 4.45
C ILE A 48 7.69 4.38 4.35
N GLY A 49 8.28 4.12 3.18
CA GLY A 49 9.22 3.01 2.97
C GLY A 49 8.58 1.67 2.64
N TYR A 50 7.38 1.64 2.04
CA TYR A 50 6.72 0.40 1.64
C TYR A 50 6.41 0.36 0.14
N SER A 51 6.66 -0.79 -0.50
CA SER A 51 6.30 -1.04 -1.91
C SER A 51 5.36 -2.24 -2.02
N TYR A 52 4.48 -2.20 -3.02
CA TYR A 52 3.59 -3.32 -3.30
C TYR A 52 4.38 -4.46 -3.94
N ASN A 53 4.22 -5.67 -3.40
CA ASN A 53 4.76 -6.90 -3.93
C ASN A 53 3.61 -7.78 -4.44
N GLU A 54 3.56 -7.99 -5.74
CA GLU A 54 2.53 -8.80 -6.42
C GLU A 54 2.56 -10.26 -5.99
N HIS A 55 3.75 -10.83 -5.78
CA HIS A 55 3.88 -12.24 -5.38
C HIS A 55 3.26 -12.49 -4.00
N HIS A 56 3.49 -11.59 -3.05
CA HIS A 56 2.93 -11.67 -1.71
C HIS A 56 1.53 -11.07 -1.60
N ASN A 57 1.06 -10.39 -2.66
CA ASN A 57 -0.12 -9.56 -2.67
C ASN A 57 -0.19 -8.64 -1.43
N ALA A 58 0.90 -7.93 -1.14
CA ALA A 58 1.04 -7.11 0.06
C ALA A 58 2.06 -5.99 -0.13
N PHE A 59 1.91 -4.91 0.64
CA PHE A 59 2.94 -3.91 0.81
C PHE A 59 3.99 -4.39 1.82
N ILE A 60 5.25 -4.40 1.39
CA ILE A 60 6.42 -4.83 2.18
C ILE A 60 7.42 -3.68 2.29
N SER A 61 8.19 -3.64 3.38
CA SER A 61 9.21 -2.61 3.57
C SER A 61 10.27 -2.72 2.48
N VAL A 62 10.58 -1.61 1.82
CA VAL A 62 11.78 -1.51 1.02
C VAL A 62 12.94 -1.26 1.96
N GLU A 63 13.91 -2.18 2.01
CA GLU A 63 15.17 -1.90 2.69
C GLU A 63 15.85 -0.80 1.87
N THR A 64 15.82 0.42 2.40
CA THR A 64 16.82 1.40 2.00
C THR A 64 18.11 0.92 2.62
N ASP A 65 18.87 0.14 1.85
CA ASP A 65 20.26 -0.14 2.14
C ASP A 65 20.94 1.20 2.43
N CYS A 66 21.33 1.37 3.69
CA CYS A 66 22.22 2.42 4.11
C CYS A 66 23.62 2.07 3.58
N ASP A 67 23.81 2.17 2.26
CA ASP A 67 25.13 2.19 1.64
C ASP A 67 25.74 3.58 1.83
N SER A 68 26.08 3.90 3.08
CA SER A 68 26.98 5.00 3.43
C SER A 68 27.52 4.78 4.85
N CYS A 69 28.50 3.88 4.96
CA CYS A 69 29.56 3.96 5.96
C CYS A 69 30.90 3.90 5.22
#